data_AF-K6DPA4-F1
#
_entry.id   AF-K6DPA4-F1
#
_cell.length_a   1.000
_cell.length_b   1.000
_cell.length_c   1.000
_cell.angle_alpha   90.00
_cell.angle_beta   90.00
_cell.angle_gamma   90.00
#
_symmetry.space_group_name_H-M   'P 1'
#
loop_
_entity.id
_entity.type
_entity.pdbx_description
1 polymer ?
#
loop_
_entity_poly.entity_id
_entity_poly.type
_entity_poly.pdbx_seq_one_letter_code
_entity_poly.pdbx_strand_id
1 'polypeptide(L)'
;MFSEEVSDIETYSEGSLKLSGSVIAIGAFDGVHQGHQTVIGEAVERSKVLRVPSLVYTFDPPPRFYFQGVRILTPVKEKLTLIKQLEVDYVVVAKFDEFYISRPPIDFIKYLKRLNPLEIIVGSDFRFGKNREGDINLLRTYFNVRVMKPVCCSGGKVISSTRIRELISQGQMEESVALLGR
;
A
#
# COMPACT_ATOMS: atom_id res chain seq x y z
N MET A 1 22.85 26.49 -10.05
CA MET A 1 22.07 26.07 -11.24
C MET A 1 22.49 24.63 -11.50
N PHE A 2 21.74 23.62 -11.09
CA PHE A 2 20.33 23.37 -11.39
C PHE A 2 19.51 23.14 -10.11
N SER A 3 18.49 23.97 -9.94
CA SER A 3 17.34 23.66 -9.11
C SER A 3 16.45 22.75 -9.94
N GLU A 4 16.53 21.44 -9.72
CA GLU A 4 15.47 20.54 -10.17
C GLU A 4 14.43 20.49 -9.06
N GLU A 5 13.29 21.12 -9.35
CA GLU A 5 12.05 20.96 -8.60
C GLU A 5 11.74 19.47 -8.54
N VAL A 6 11.98 18.87 -7.37
CA VAL A 6 11.62 17.48 -7.08
C VAL A 6 10.09 17.41 -7.11
N SER A 7 9.54 16.91 -8.22
CA SER A 7 8.09 16.79 -8.44
C SER A 7 7.38 16.28 -7.20
N ASP A 8 6.34 17.00 -6.78
CA ASP A 8 5.52 16.61 -5.64
C ASP A 8 4.75 15.33 -5.98
N ILE A 9 4.75 14.36 -5.06
CA ILE A 9 3.86 13.21 -5.18
C ILE A 9 2.44 13.71 -4.98
N GLU A 10 1.58 13.52 -5.98
CA GLU A 10 0.25 14.05 -5.88
C GLU A 10 -0.60 13.15 -4.96
N THR A 11 -1.06 13.72 -3.85
CA THR A 11 -1.85 13.00 -2.84
C THR A 11 -3.33 13.37 -2.99
N TYR A 12 -4.16 12.34 -3.10
CA TYR A 12 -5.59 12.46 -3.34
C TYR A 12 -6.41 11.78 -2.24
N SER A 13 -7.55 12.39 -1.91
CA SER A 13 -8.61 11.70 -1.17
C SER A 13 -9.42 10.82 -2.12
N GLU A 14 -10.07 9.79 -1.56
CA GLU A 14 -10.88 8.88 -2.36
C GLU A 14 -11.94 9.65 -3.18
N GLY A 15 -11.96 9.43 -4.50
CA GLY A 15 -12.97 10.00 -5.41
C GLY A 15 -12.56 11.27 -6.15
N SER A 16 -11.42 11.88 -5.79
CA SER A 16 -10.91 13.11 -6.40
C SER A 16 -10.01 12.89 -7.63
N LEU A 17 -9.43 11.70 -7.76
CA LEU A 17 -8.53 11.34 -8.86
C LEU A 17 -9.25 10.61 -9.99
N LYS A 18 -8.92 10.96 -11.24
CA LYS A 18 -9.32 10.24 -12.46
C LYS A 18 -8.10 10.05 -13.35
N LEU A 19 -7.84 8.81 -13.77
CA LEU A 19 -6.73 8.45 -14.64
C LEU A 19 -7.27 7.75 -15.89
N SER A 20 -6.61 7.88 -17.04
CA SER A 20 -6.96 7.12 -18.26
C SER A 20 -6.48 5.67 -18.21
N GLY A 21 -5.50 5.37 -17.36
CA GLY A 21 -4.95 4.06 -17.09
C GLY A 21 -4.04 4.13 -15.86
N SER A 22 -3.83 3.01 -15.16
CA SER A 22 -2.92 2.96 -14.01
C SER A 22 -2.39 1.56 -13.70
N VAL A 23 -1.29 1.49 -12.95
CA VAL A 23 -0.92 0.27 -12.20
C VAL A 23 -1.00 0.58 -10.72
N ILE A 24 -1.80 -0.20 -9.99
CA ILE A 24 -2.17 0.12 -8.61
C ILE A 24 -1.52 -0.84 -7.62
N ALA A 25 -0.71 -0.35 -6.68
CA ALA A 25 -0.34 -1.08 -5.46
C ALA A 25 -1.35 -0.79 -4.33
N ILE A 26 -1.93 -1.81 -3.71
CA ILE A 26 -2.92 -1.64 -2.62
C ILE A 26 -2.44 -2.25 -1.31
N GLY A 27 -2.46 -1.46 -0.23
CA GLY A 27 -2.06 -1.95 1.09
C GLY A 27 -2.06 -0.91 2.21
N ALA A 28 -2.01 -1.40 3.46
CA ALA A 28 -1.88 -0.54 4.64
C ALA A 28 -0.56 0.24 4.65
N PHE A 29 0.51 -0.40 4.15
CA PHE A 29 1.86 0.15 4.01
C PHE A 29 2.42 0.80 5.30
N ASP A 30 1.95 0.37 6.47
CA ASP A 30 2.43 0.89 7.75
C ASP A 30 3.84 0.36 8.05
N GLY A 31 4.77 1.28 8.27
CA GLY A 31 6.21 1.02 8.34
C GLY A 31 6.94 1.16 7.00
N VAL A 32 6.25 1.02 5.85
CA VAL A 32 6.86 0.92 4.50
C VAL A 32 8.11 0.02 4.52
N HIS A 33 8.01 -1.14 5.16
CA HIS A 33 9.10 -2.10 5.30
C HIS A 33 9.48 -2.73 3.96
N GLN A 34 10.57 -3.50 3.91
CA GLN A 34 11.06 -4.10 2.65
C GLN A 34 9.98 -4.89 1.89
N GLY A 35 9.14 -5.65 2.58
CA GLY A 35 7.99 -6.33 1.94
C GLY A 35 6.92 -5.41 1.32
N HIS A 36 6.74 -4.18 1.82
CA HIS A 36 5.88 -3.19 1.19
C HIS A 36 6.57 -2.53 0.00
N GLN A 37 7.88 -2.25 0.14
CA GLN A 37 8.69 -1.67 -0.92
C GLN A 37 8.69 -2.55 -2.17
N THR A 38 8.69 -3.88 -2.04
CA THR A 38 8.59 -4.77 -3.20
C THR A 38 7.23 -4.71 -3.89
N VAL A 39 6.12 -4.59 -3.14
CA VAL A 39 4.77 -4.43 -3.71
C VAL A 39 4.64 -3.10 -4.47
N ILE A 40 5.15 -2.02 -3.87
CA ILE A 40 5.10 -0.68 -4.47
C ILE A 40 6.04 -0.60 -5.67
N GLY A 41 7.27 -1.10 -5.53
CA GLY A 41 8.29 -1.13 -6.59
C GLY A 41 7.81 -1.90 -7.83
N GLU A 42 7.16 -3.05 -7.64
CA GLU A 42 6.57 -3.79 -8.77
C GLU A 42 5.50 -2.93 -9.48
N ALA A 43 4.65 -2.20 -8.77
CA ALA A 43 3.68 -1.33 -9.41
C ALA A 43 4.36 -0.23 -10.24
N VAL A 44 5.43 0.37 -9.73
CA VAL A 44 6.23 1.37 -10.43
C VAL A 44 6.88 0.78 -11.69
N GLU A 45 7.55 -0.37 -11.59
CA GLU A 45 8.18 -1.04 -12.72
C GLU A 45 7.16 -1.42 -13.81
N ARG A 46 6.03 -2.01 -13.41
CA ARG A 46 4.94 -2.38 -14.33
C ARG A 46 4.31 -1.16 -14.99
N SER A 47 4.16 -0.05 -14.26
CA SER A 47 3.63 1.21 -14.79
C SER A 47 4.51 1.76 -15.92
N LYS A 48 5.85 1.73 -15.75
CA LYS A 48 6.84 2.14 -16.76
C LYS A 48 6.75 1.25 -18.01
N VAL A 49 6.60 -0.07 -17.84
CA VAL A 49 6.42 -1.02 -18.96
C VAL A 49 5.13 -0.75 -19.73
N LEU A 50 4.03 -0.49 -19.02
CA LEU A 50 2.70 -0.28 -19.60
C LEU A 50 2.46 1.18 -20.05
N ARG A 51 3.40 2.08 -19.77
CA ARG A 51 3.33 3.52 -20.09
C ARG A 51 2.07 4.19 -19.54
N VAL A 52 1.71 3.83 -18.31
CA VAL A 52 0.64 4.45 -17.52
C VAL A 52 1.19 4.83 -16.15
N PRO A 53 0.56 5.76 -15.42
CA PRO A 53 1.00 6.10 -14.07
C PRO A 53 0.93 4.95 -13.06
N SER A 54 1.86 4.95 -12.12
CA SER A 54 1.82 4.16 -10.89
C SER A 54 0.94 4.84 -9.84
N LEU A 55 0.19 4.05 -9.09
CA LEU A 55 -0.67 4.55 -8.02
C LEU A 55 -0.55 3.68 -6.78
N VAL A 56 -0.33 4.30 -5.62
CA VAL A 56 -0.46 3.63 -4.32
C VAL A 56 -1.81 3.97 -3.71
N TYR A 57 -2.62 2.95 -3.42
CA TYR A 57 -3.83 3.09 -2.63
C TYR A 57 -3.55 2.61 -1.21
N THR A 58 -3.58 3.55 -0.24
CA THR A 58 -3.29 3.29 1.17
C THR A 58 -4.32 3.90 2.10
N PHE A 59 -4.12 3.73 3.40
CA PHE A 59 -5.11 4.01 4.44
C PHE A 59 -4.54 4.88 5.55
N ASP A 60 -5.34 5.81 6.06
CA ASP A 60 -5.04 6.52 7.30
C ASP A 60 -6.31 6.62 8.18
N PRO A 61 -6.28 6.14 9.44
CA PRO A 61 -5.20 5.35 10.02
C PRO A 61 -5.03 3.97 9.34
N PRO A 62 -3.92 3.25 9.57
CA PRO A 62 -3.80 1.86 9.12
C PRO A 62 -4.93 0.97 9.70
N PRO A 63 -5.49 0.01 8.94
CA PRO A 63 -6.64 -0.79 9.39
C PRO A 63 -6.43 -1.50 10.73
N ARG A 64 -5.21 -2.00 10.99
CA ARG A 64 -4.90 -2.66 12.26
C ARG A 64 -4.94 -1.70 13.45
N PHE A 65 -4.55 -0.44 13.29
CA PHE A 65 -4.71 0.56 14.34
C PHE A 65 -6.19 0.73 14.67
N TYR A 66 -7.04 0.86 13.65
CA TYR A 66 -8.48 0.99 13.85
C TYR A 66 -9.10 -0.23 14.58
N PHE A 67 -8.78 -1.45 14.14
CA PHE A 67 -9.40 -2.67 14.71
C PHE A 67 -8.81 -3.13 16.04
N GLN A 68 -7.52 -2.85 16.31
CA GLN A 68 -6.78 -3.48 17.41
C GLN A 68 -6.05 -2.45 18.30
N GLY A 69 -6.11 -1.16 17.98
CA GLY A 69 -5.38 -0.13 18.73
C GLY A 69 -3.86 -0.28 18.66
N VAL A 70 -3.32 -1.07 17.72
CA VAL A 70 -1.87 -1.29 17.63
C VAL A 70 -1.15 0.00 17.29
N ARG A 71 0.03 0.22 17.88
CA ARG A 71 0.89 1.37 17.56
C ARG A 71 1.08 1.53 16.05
N ILE A 72 0.88 2.73 15.54
CA ILE A 72 1.21 3.09 14.15
C ILE A 72 2.74 3.13 14.05
N LEU A 73 3.31 2.38 13.09
CA LEU A 73 4.77 2.33 12.91
C LEU A 73 5.29 3.60 12.25
N THR A 74 4.54 4.11 11.27
CA THR A 74 4.94 5.29 10.50
C THR A 74 3.75 6.23 10.34
N PRO A 75 3.79 7.44 10.93
CA PRO A 75 2.75 8.46 10.75
C PRO A 75 2.52 8.77 9.27
N VAL A 76 1.29 9.15 8.89
CA VAL A 76 0.90 9.31 7.48
C VAL A 76 1.85 10.22 6.69
N LYS A 77 2.31 11.33 7.28
CA LYS A 77 3.26 12.25 6.62
C LYS A 77 4.57 11.55 6.25
N GLU A 78 5.16 10.82 7.19
CA GLU A 78 6.40 10.06 6.94
C GLU A 78 6.14 8.91 5.96
N LYS A 79 4.99 8.23 6.06
CA LYS A 79 4.60 7.17 5.13
C LYS A 79 4.56 7.68 3.69
N LEU A 80 3.98 8.86 3.47
CA LEU A 80 3.94 9.50 2.15
C LEU A 80 5.34 9.87 1.64
N THR A 81 6.22 10.39 2.50
CA THR A 81 7.63 10.65 2.15
C THR A 81 8.35 9.37 1.70
N LEU A 82 8.17 8.27 2.42
CA LEU A 82 8.79 6.98 2.07
C LEU A 82 8.22 6.39 0.78
N ILE A 83 6.92 6.53 0.55
CA ILE A 83 6.29 6.11 -0.72
C ILE A 83 6.83 6.95 -1.89
N LYS A 84 7.02 8.26 -1.69
CA LYS A 84 7.62 9.16 -2.70
C LYS A 84 9.02 8.74 -3.12
N GLN A 85 9.84 8.28 -2.16
CA GLN A 85 11.19 7.78 -2.44
C GLN A 85 11.21 6.54 -3.34
N LEU A 86 10.07 5.86 -3.51
CA LEU A 86 9.93 4.72 -4.42
C LEU A 86 9.47 5.14 -5.83
N GLU A 87 9.48 6.45 -6.14
CA GLU A 87 9.12 7.01 -7.46
C GLU A 87 7.66 6.73 -7.89
N VAL A 88 6.73 6.73 -6.93
CA VAL A 88 5.31 6.59 -7.22
C VAL A 88 4.74 7.91 -7.74
N ASP A 89 3.94 7.86 -8.82
CA ASP A 89 3.34 9.06 -9.42
C ASP A 89 2.18 9.61 -8.57
N TYR A 90 1.28 8.74 -8.12
CA TYR A 90 0.05 9.12 -7.41
C TYR A 90 -0.14 8.34 -6.10
N VAL A 91 -0.64 9.00 -5.06
CA VAL A 91 -1.09 8.33 -3.83
C VAL A 91 -2.53 8.68 -3.51
N VAL A 92 -3.37 7.66 -3.34
CA VAL A 92 -4.69 7.81 -2.74
C VAL A 92 -4.61 7.38 -1.28
N VAL A 93 -4.97 8.30 -0.37
CA VAL A 93 -5.09 8.00 1.06
C VAL A 93 -6.58 7.91 1.41
N ALA A 94 -7.06 6.69 1.61
CA ALA A 94 -8.41 6.44 2.08
C ALA A 94 -8.48 6.65 3.60
N LYS A 95 -9.45 7.46 4.04
CA LYS A 95 -9.77 7.57 5.46
C LYS A 95 -10.37 6.25 5.94
N PHE A 96 -9.72 5.58 6.88
CA PHE A 96 -10.16 4.27 7.38
C PHE A 96 -10.99 4.46 8.66
N ASP A 97 -12.28 4.71 8.50
CA ASP A 97 -13.24 4.98 9.56
C ASP A 97 -14.45 4.02 9.53
N GLU A 98 -15.46 4.28 10.36
CA GLU A 98 -16.71 3.50 10.43
C GLU A 98 -17.39 3.35 9.07
N PHE A 99 -17.36 4.40 8.25
CA PHE A 99 -17.93 4.36 6.91
C PHE A 99 -17.12 3.41 6.02
N TYR A 100 -15.79 3.50 6.06
CA TYR A 100 -14.92 2.62 5.26
C TYR A 100 -15.07 1.15 5.63
N ILE A 101 -15.15 0.80 6.92
CA ILE A 101 -15.31 -0.61 7.35
C ILE A 101 -16.67 -1.20 6.97
N SER A 102 -17.69 -0.35 6.79
CA SER A 102 -19.04 -0.78 6.41
C SER A 102 -19.18 -1.01 4.89
N ARG A 103 -18.17 -0.61 4.11
CA ARG A 103 -18.19 -0.61 2.65
C ARG A 103 -18.23 -2.03 2.07
N PRO A 104 -19.25 -2.38 1.26
CA PRO A 104 -19.29 -3.67 0.58
C PRO A 104 -18.09 -3.88 -0.37
N PRO A 105 -17.60 -5.11 -0.56
CA PRO A 105 -16.53 -5.41 -1.52
C PRO A 105 -16.80 -4.87 -2.92
N ILE A 106 -18.05 -4.96 -3.39
CA ILE A 106 -18.43 -4.49 -4.73
C ILE A 106 -18.27 -2.98 -4.91
N ASP A 107 -18.44 -2.19 -3.86
CA ASP A 107 -18.31 -0.73 -3.95
C ASP A 107 -16.84 -0.30 -3.93
N PHE A 108 -15.95 -1.10 -3.30
CA PHE A 108 -14.52 -0.94 -3.47
C PHE A 108 -14.09 -1.26 -4.91
N ILE A 109 -14.61 -2.34 -5.50
CA ILE A 109 -14.35 -2.71 -6.89
C ILE A 109 -14.84 -1.63 -7.86
N LYS A 110 -16.05 -1.10 -7.69
CA LYS A 110 -16.58 0.01 -8.51
C LYS A 110 -15.69 1.24 -8.43
N TYR A 111 -15.17 1.54 -7.25
CA TYR A 111 -14.24 2.66 -7.10
C TYR A 111 -12.91 2.40 -7.81
N LEU A 112 -12.31 1.22 -7.62
CA LEU A 112 -11.08 0.86 -8.33
C LEU A 112 -11.24 0.97 -9.84
N LYS A 113 -12.39 0.57 -10.41
CA LYS A 113 -12.68 0.75 -11.85
C LYS A 113 -12.56 2.20 -12.32
N ARG A 114 -12.88 3.19 -11.47
CA ARG A 114 -12.76 4.62 -11.82
C ARG A 114 -11.30 5.10 -11.93
N LEU A 115 -10.37 4.34 -11.37
CA LEU A 115 -8.92 4.58 -11.50
C LEU A 115 -8.32 3.89 -12.74
N ASN A 116 -9.15 3.20 -13.53
CA ASN A 116 -8.77 2.49 -14.77
C ASN A 116 -7.49 1.61 -14.61
N PRO A 117 -7.45 0.68 -13.65
CA PRO A 117 -6.29 -0.18 -13.45
C PRO A 117 -6.10 -1.13 -14.64
N LEU A 118 -4.92 -1.08 -15.25
CA LEU A 118 -4.44 -2.11 -16.16
C LEU A 118 -3.90 -3.32 -15.40
N GLU A 119 -3.26 -3.07 -14.25
CA GLU A 119 -2.80 -4.10 -13.30
C GLU A 119 -3.01 -3.63 -11.85
N ILE A 120 -3.31 -4.58 -10.97
CA ILE A 120 -3.35 -4.36 -9.52
C ILE A 120 -2.34 -5.29 -8.85
N ILE A 121 -1.47 -4.74 -8.01
CA ILE A 121 -0.42 -5.42 -7.28
C ILE A 121 -0.78 -5.44 -5.79
N VAL A 122 -0.82 -6.63 -5.20
CA VAL A 122 -1.15 -6.83 -3.78
C VAL A 122 -0.27 -7.89 -3.12
N GLY A 123 -0.20 -7.86 -1.79
CA GLY A 123 0.36 -8.96 -1.01
C GLY A 123 -0.53 -10.20 -1.01
N SER A 124 0.04 -11.36 -0.69
CA SER A 124 -0.66 -12.66 -0.70
C SER A 124 -1.81 -12.81 0.30
N ASP A 125 -1.87 -11.97 1.32
CA ASP A 125 -2.90 -11.96 2.37
C ASP A 125 -3.94 -10.84 2.21
N PHE A 126 -3.98 -10.19 1.04
CA PHE A 126 -4.85 -9.06 0.77
C PHE A 126 -6.34 -9.44 0.88
N ARG A 127 -7.07 -8.63 1.67
CA ARG A 127 -8.51 -8.71 1.87
C ARG A 127 -9.09 -7.31 1.91
N PHE A 128 -10.33 -7.16 1.47
CA PHE A 128 -11.01 -5.86 1.39
C PHE A 128 -12.52 -5.97 1.60
N GLY A 129 -13.16 -4.81 1.72
CA GLY A 129 -14.60 -4.70 1.98
C GLY A 129 -14.99 -5.10 3.39
N LYS A 130 -16.27 -4.89 3.69
CA LYS A 130 -16.92 -5.20 4.96
C LYS A 130 -16.61 -6.64 5.37
N ASN A 131 -16.28 -6.82 6.65
CA ASN A 131 -15.92 -8.11 7.23
C ASN A 131 -14.81 -8.89 6.50
N ARG A 132 -13.99 -8.23 5.68
CA ARG A 132 -12.95 -8.88 4.85
C ARG A 132 -13.56 -9.90 3.87
N GLU A 133 -14.79 -9.70 3.43
CA GLU A 133 -15.52 -10.58 2.50
C GLU A 133 -14.88 -10.61 1.11
N GLY A 134 -14.20 -9.53 0.70
CA GLY A 134 -13.42 -9.48 -0.53
C GLY A 134 -12.03 -10.10 -0.36
N ASP A 135 -11.62 -10.89 -1.34
CA ASP A 135 -10.31 -11.53 -1.42
C ASP A 135 -9.69 -11.41 -2.83
N ILE A 136 -8.49 -11.96 -2.98
CA ILE A 136 -7.75 -11.93 -4.25
C ILE A 136 -8.54 -12.61 -5.39
N ASN A 137 -9.29 -13.67 -5.09
CA ASN A 137 -10.07 -14.38 -6.12
C ASN A 137 -11.21 -13.50 -6.62
N LEU A 138 -11.95 -12.85 -5.71
CA LEU A 138 -12.96 -11.87 -6.08
C LEU A 138 -12.33 -10.72 -6.87
N LEU A 139 -11.18 -10.19 -6.45
CA LEU A 139 -10.50 -9.10 -7.17
C LEU A 139 -10.14 -9.50 -8.61
N ARG A 140 -9.65 -10.73 -8.80
CA ARG A 140 -9.30 -11.30 -10.12
C ARG A 140 -10.47 -11.45 -11.08
N THR A 141 -11.71 -11.54 -10.57
CA THR A 141 -12.88 -11.57 -11.46
C THR A 141 -13.12 -10.23 -12.17
N TYR A 142 -12.51 -9.14 -11.69
CA TYR A 142 -12.69 -7.79 -12.23
C TYR A 142 -11.43 -7.16 -12.80
N PHE A 143 -10.24 -7.60 -12.40
CA PHE A 143 -8.97 -6.96 -12.74
C PHE A 143 -7.87 -7.98 -13.01
N ASN A 144 -6.85 -7.55 -13.76
CA ASN A 144 -5.58 -8.29 -13.83
C ASN A 144 -4.81 -8.07 -12.51
N VAL A 145 -4.65 -9.13 -11.70
CA VAL A 145 -4.06 -9.04 -10.37
C VAL A 145 -2.76 -9.83 -10.27
N ARG A 146 -1.68 -9.12 -9.92
CA ARG A 146 -0.39 -9.70 -9.54
C ARG A 146 -0.30 -9.80 -8.03
N VAL A 147 0.12 -10.97 -7.56
CA VAL A 147 0.27 -11.25 -6.12
C VAL A 147 1.74 -11.38 -5.80
N MET A 148 2.24 -10.51 -4.92
CA MET A 148 3.62 -10.54 -4.48
C MET A 148 3.79 -11.55 -3.35
N LYS A 149 4.88 -12.31 -3.43
CA LYS A 149 5.27 -13.22 -2.36
C LYS A 149 5.79 -12.41 -1.15
N PRO A 150 5.56 -12.88 0.08
CA PRO A 150 6.18 -12.28 1.26
C PRO A 150 7.70 -12.26 1.14
N VAL A 151 8.31 -11.17 1.59
CA VAL A 151 9.77 -11.05 1.69
C VAL A 151 10.22 -11.64 3.03
N CYS A 152 11.29 -12.43 3.00
CA CYS A 152 11.94 -12.94 4.21
C CYS A 152 13.25 -12.20 4.47
N CYS A 153 13.58 -11.99 5.75
CA CYS A 153 14.91 -11.51 6.13
C CYS A 153 15.96 -12.61 5.90
N SER A 154 17.25 -12.28 6.06
CA SER A 154 18.38 -13.22 5.95
C SER A 154 18.19 -14.51 6.76
N GLY A 155 17.60 -14.40 7.96
CA GLY A 155 17.25 -15.56 8.80
C GLY A 155 16.00 -16.35 8.39
N GLY A 156 15.48 -16.16 7.17
CA GLY A 156 14.34 -16.91 6.60
C GLY A 156 12.95 -16.54 7.15
N LYS A 157 12.85 -15.67 8.15
CA LYS A 157 11.57 -15.24 8.74
C LYS A 157 10.94 -14.12 7.91
N VAL A 158 9.61 -14.18 7.72
CA VAL A 158 8.83 -13.17 6.99
C VAL A 158 8.98 -11.78 7.62
N ILE A 159 9.08 -10.76 6.78
CA ILE A 159 9.06 -9.34 7.14
C ILE A 159 7.60 -8.86 7.16
N SER A 160 7.14 -8.32 8.29
CA SER A 160 5.78 -7.78 8.41
C SER A 160 5.70 -6.67 9.47
N SER A 161 4.71 -5.79 9.34
CA SER A 161 4.43 -4.75 10.35
C SER A 161 4.09 -5.34 11.73
N THR A 162 3.56 -6.56 11.82
CA THR A 162 3.32 -7.22 13.12
C THR A 162 4.64 -7.52 13.80
N ARG A 163 5.55 -8.19 13.08
CA ARG A 163 6.88 -8.53 13.60
C ARG A 163 7.69 -7.29 13.97
N ILE A 164 7.63 -6.24 13.15
CA ILE A 164 8.34 -4.98 13.46
C ILE A 164 7.82 -4.36 14.77
N ARG A 165 6.50 -4.39 15.02
CA ARG A 165 5.95 -3.93 16.31
C ARG A 165 6.42 -4.78 17.47
N GLU A 166 6.46 -6.09 17.31
CA GLU A 166 6.95 -7.02 18.34
C GLU A 166 8.41 -6.73 18.69
N LEU A 167 9.29 -6.58 17.69
CA LEU A 167 10.69 -6.21 17.90
C LEU A 167 10.83 -4.88 18.64
N ILE A 168 10.08 -3.85 18.23
CA ILE A 168 10.07 -2.55 18.91
C ILE A 168 9.59 -2.69 20.37
N SER A 169 8.55 -3.49 20.63
CA SER A 169 8.05 -3.71 21.99
C SER A 169 9.05 -4.44 22.90
N GLN A 170 9.95 -5.22 22.30
CA GLN A 170 11.01 -5.96 23.00
C GLN A 170 12.32 -5.16 23.09
N GLY A 171 12.35 -3.91 22.61
CA GLY A 171 13.56 -3.07 22.59
C GLY A 171 14.58 -3.47 21.52
N GLN A 172 14.23 -4.37 20.60
CA GLN A 172 15.12 -4.87 19.53
C GLN A 172 15.12 -3.90 18.33
N MET A 173 15.62 -2.68 18.57
CA MET A 173 15.57 -1.60 17.59
C MET A 173 16.40 -1.88 16.33
N GLU A 174 17.61 -2.42 16.48
CA GLU A 174 18.49 -2.75 15.33
C GLU A 174 17.84 -3.74 14.37
N GLU A 175 17.23 -4.81 14.90
CA GLU A 175 16.49 -5.77 14.07
C GLU A 175 15.29 -5.10 13.39
N SER A 176 14.57 -4.23 14.09
CA SER A 176 13.40 -3.54 13.53
C SER A 176 13.79 -2.63 12.35
N VAL A 177 14.89 -1.88 12.47
CA VAL A 177 15.49 -1.02 11.44
C VAL A 177 15.91 -1.86 10.23
N ALA A 178 16.59 -2.98 10.48
CA ALA A 178 16.96 -3.90 9.40
C ALA A 178 15.75 -4.38 8.59
N LEU A 179 14.62 -4.70 9.24
CA LEU A 179 13.39 -5.10 8.54
C LEU A 179 12.71 -3.95 7.76
N LEU A 180 12.88 -2.72 8.23
CA LEU A 180 12.40 -1.52 7.56
C LEU A 180 13.23 -1.17 6.32
N GLY A 181 14.52 -1.56 6.31
CA GLY A 181 15.45 -1.30 5.21
C GLY A 181 15.97 0.14 5.17
N ARG A 182 15.92 0.84 6.31
CA ARG A 182 16.39 2.22 6.52
C ARG A 182 16.69 2.43 7.99
#